data_AF-A0A0B4DG63-F1
#
_entry.id   AF-A0A0B4DG63-F1
#
_cell.length_a   1.000
_cell.length_b   1.000
_cell.length_c   1.000
_cell.angle_alpha   90.00
_cell.angle_beta   90.00
_cell.angle_gamma   90.00
#
_symmetry.space_group_name_H-M   'P 1'
#
loop_
_entity.id
_entity.type
_entity.pdbx_description
1 polymer ?
#
loop_
_entity_poly.entity_id
_entity_poly.type
_entity_poly.pdbx_seq_one_letter_code
_entity_poly.pdbx_strand_id
1 'polypeptide(L)'
;MAMNKSRRTHAGRQKKTWKEMSPSGRAGIIITAIVQVSLLVAAQRDISRRPAALINGPKAAWRAASFINFIGPMGYFVFGRKRSATGK
;
A
#
# COMPACT_ATOMS: atom_id res chain seq x y z
N MET A 1 8.80 -12.83 58.72
CA MET A 1 7.59 -13.33 58.03
C MET A 1 7.49 -12.59 56.70
N ALA A 2 7.60 -13.32 55.59
CA ALA A 2 7.80 -12.80 54.23
C ALA A 2 6.49 -12.46 53.52
N MET A 3 6.52 -11.50 52.57
CA MET A 3 5.83 -11.50 51.25
C MET A 3 5.84 -10.05 50.69
N ASN A 4 5.89 -9.75 49.39
CA ASN A 4 6.05 -10.50 48.16
C ASN A 4 6.40 -9.46 47.06
N LYS A 5 7.23 -9.85 46.10
CA LYS A 5 7.64 -9.04 44.95
C LYS A 5 6.49 -8.83 43.97
N SER A 6 6.07 -7.58 43.75
CA SER A 6 5.41 -7.20 42.48
C SER A 6 6.44 -6.60 41.55
N ARG A 7 7.24 -7.48 40.92
CA ARG A 7 8.02 -7.12 39.74
C ARG A 7 7.04 -6.66 38.66
N ARG A 8 6.96 -5.35 38.41
CA ARG A 8 6.33 -4.81 37.21
C ARG A 8 7.10 -5.37 36.01
N THR A 9 6.58 -6.42 35.41
CA THR A 9 7.05 -6.92 34.13
C THR A 9 6.68 -5.86 33.10
N HIS A 10 7.65 -5.06 32.69
CA HIS A 10 7.58 -4.40 31.40
C HIS A 10 7.48 -5.52 30.36
N ALA A 11 6.25 -5.84 29.93
CA ALA A 11 6.01 -6.68 28.77
C ALA A 11 6.60 -5.94 27.57
N GLY A 12 7.90 -6.09 27.39
CA GLY A 12 8.61 -5.64 26.20
C GLY A 12 7.88 -6.23 25.02
N ARG A 13 7.45 -5.36 24.11
CA ARG A 13 6.86 -5.74 22.83
C ARG A 13 7.88 -6.61 22.09
N GLN A 14 7.80 -7.92 22.33
CA GLN A 14 8.67 -8.90 21.69
C GLN A 14 8.50 -8.71 20.19
N LYS A 15 9.59 -8.31 19.53
CA LYS A 15 9.60 -8.10 18.08
C LYS A 15 9.43 -9.50 17.46
N LYS A 16 8.17 -9.88 17.20
CA LYS A 16 7.83 -11.18 16.59
C LYS A 16 8.70 -11.36 15.35
N THR A 17 9.64 -12.30 15.43
CA THR A 17 10.52 -12.63 14.32
C THR A 17 9.70 -13.33 13.25
N TRP A 18 10.07 -13.21 11.97
CA TRP A 18 9.34 -13.80 10.83
C TRP A 18 9.00 -15.29 10.99
N LYS A 19 9.80 -16.05 11.76
CA LYS A 19 9.57 -17.46 12.11
C LYS A 19 8.49 -17.67 13.18
N GLU A 20 8.17 -16.66 13.99
CA GLU A 20 7.20 -16.70 15.10
C GLU A 20 5.83 -16.11 14.70
N MET A 21 5.71 -15.61 13.47
CA MET A 21 4.42 -15.17 12.94
C MET A 21 3.55 -16.37 12.60
N SER A 22 2.25 -16.27 12.92
CA SER A 22 1.27 -17.25 12.44
C SER A 22 1.32 -17.32 10.91
N PRO A 23 1.10 -18.51 10.31
CA PRO A 23 1.04 -18.65 8.85
C PRO A 23 0.11 -17.63 8.19
N SER A 24 -0.98 -17.27 8.86
CA SER A 24 -1.93 -16.23 8.43
C SER A 24 -1.32 -14.82 8.38
N GLY A 25 -0.48 -14.43 9.34
CA GLY A 25 0.19 -13.13 9.35
C GLY A 25 1.20 -13.00 8.21
N ARG A 26 1.98 -14.05 7.96
CA ARG A 26 2.93 -14.09 6.85
C ARG A 26 2.24 -14.07 5.49
N ALA A 27 1.13 -14.82 5.35
CA ALA A 27 0.31 -14.79 4.15
C ALA A 27 -0.27 -13.39 3.90
N GLY A 28 -0.76 -12.70 4.94
CA GLY A 28 -1.27 -11.33 4.82
C GLY A 28 -0.22 -10.36 4.28
N ILE A 29 1.02 -10.44 4.74
CA ILE A 29 2.13 -9.60 4.23
C ILE A 29 2.41 -9.90 2.75
N ILE A 30 2.48 -11.18 2.37
CA ILE A 30 2.74 -11.58 0.98
C ILE A 30 1.62 -11.08 0.06
N ILE A 31 0.36 -11.28 0.44
CA ILE A 31 -0.80 -10.81 -0.33
C ILE A 31 -0.75 -9.29 -0.49
N THR A 32 -0.46 -8.57 0.59
CA THR A 32 -0.35 -7.10 0.57
C THR A 32 0.76 -6.64 -0.38
N ALA A 33 1.91 -7.31 -0.36
CA ALA A 33 3.02 -7.01 -1.26
C ALA A 33 2.67 -7.27 -2.73
N ILE A 34 2.00 -8.40 -3.03
CA ILE A 34 1.53 -8.72 -4.39
C ILE A 34 0.56 -7.65 -4.87
N VAL A 35 -0.44 -7.30 -4.05
CA VAL A 35 -1.42 -6.25 -4.38
C VAL A 35 -0.73 -4.92 -4.67
N GLN A 36 0.25 -4.53 -3.85
CA GLN A 36 1.00 -3.29 -4.04
C GLN A 36 1.74 -3.26 -5.38
N VAL A 37 2.48 -4.33 -5.70
CA VAL A 37 3.25 -4.43 -6.95
C VAL A 37 2.32 -4.49 -8.15
N SER A 38 1.25 -5.28 -8.10
CA SER A 38 0.25 -5.33 -9.17
C SER A 38 -0.39 -3.97 -9.41
N LEU A 39 -0.72 -3.23 -8.36
CA LEU A 39 -1.32 -1.89 -8.46
C LEU A 39 -0.34 -0.88 -9.08
N LEU A 40 0.93 -0.93 -8.69
CA LEU A 40 1.99 -0.10 -9.27
C LEU A 40 2.17 -0.37 -10.77
N VAL A 41 2.26 -1.65 -11.15
CA VAL A 41 2.40 -2.07 -12.55
C VAL A 41 1.16 -1.67 -13.35
N ALA A 42 -0.04 -1.85 -12.79
CA ALA A 42 -1.28 -1.43 -13.42
C ALA A 42 -1.33 0.09 -13.64
N ALA A 43 -0.93 0.89 -12.64
CA ALA A 43 -0.86 2.34 -12.76
C ALA A 43 0.14 2.77 -13.85
N GLN A 44 1.36 2.20 -13.87
CA GLN A 44 2.35 2.49 -14.91
C GLN A 44 1.86 2.10 -16.31
N ARG A 45 1.23 0.93 -16.45
CA ARG A 45 0.66 0.46 -17.71
C ARG A 45 -0.48 1.37 -18.18
N ASP A 46 -1.36 1.79 -17.28
CA ASP A 46 -2.49 2.66 -17.59
C ASP A 46 -2.02 4.08 -17.99
N ILE A 47 -1.06 4.67 -17.27
CA ILE A 47 -0.45 5.98 -17.62
C ILE A 47 0.25 5.91 -18.98
N SER A 48 0.91 4.80 -19.26
CA SER A 48 1.64 4.60 -20.52
C SER A 48 0.68 4.45 -21.71
N ARG A 49 -0.41 3.69 -21.53
CA ARG A 49 -1.39 3.41 -22.61
C ARG A 49 -2.42 4.52 -22.82
N ARG A 50 -2.84 5.25 -21.78
CA ARG A 50 -3.86 6.30 -21.93
C ARG A 50 -3.27 7.57 -22.57
N PRO A 51 -3.92 8.17 -23.57
CA PRO A 51 -3.54 9.49 -24.06
C PRO A 51 -3.68 10.54 -22.95
N ALA A 52 -2.79 11.53 -22.92
CA ALA A 52 -2.71 12.52 -21.84
C ALA A 52 -4.01 13.30 -21.62
N ALA A 53 -4.83 13.45 -22.68
CA ALA A 53 -6.14 14.08 -22.61
C ALA A 53 -7.13 13.39 -21.63
N LEU A 54 -6.92 12.10 -21.35
CA LEU A 54 -7.75 11.30 -20.44
C LEU A 54 -7.16 11.17 -19.03
N ILE A 55 -6.09 11.91 -18.75
CA ILE A 55 -5.42 11.93 -17.44
C ILE A 55 -5.53 13.35 -16.88
N ASN A 56 -5.89 13.47 -15.59
CA ASN A 56 -5.96 14.75 -14.90
C ASN A 56 -4.56 15.23 -14.53
N GLY A 57 -3.88 15.89 -15.48
CA GLY A 57 -2.55 16.47 -15.26
C GLY A 57 -1.42 15.69 -15.94
N PRO A 58 -0.14 16.07 -15.68
CA PRO A 58 1.01 15.52 -16.40
C PRO A 58 1.24 14.04 -16.09
N LYS A 59 1.51 13.24 -17.14
CA LYS A 59 1.86 11.82 -16.99
C LYS A 59 3.04 11.60 -16.05
N ALA A 60 4.04 12.48 -16.11
CA ALA A 60 5.23 12.41 -15.26
C ALA A 60 4.90 12.58 -13.77
N ALA A 61 3.98 13.49 -13.43
CA ALA A 61 3.54 13.71 -12.06
C ALA A 61 2.83 12.46 -11.51
N TRP A 62 1.95 11.84 -12.31
CA TRP A 62 1.29 10.59 -11.90
C TRP A 62 2.24 9.39 -11.82
N ARG A 63 3.27 9.33 -12.68
CA ARG A 63 4.35 8.35 -12.53
C ARG A 63 5.08 8.53 -11.21
N ALA A 64 5.52 9.75 -10.90
CA ALA A 64 6.19 10.06 -9.63
C ALA A 64 5.30 9.74 -8.42
N ALA A 65 4.04 10.16 -8.47
CA ALA A 65 3.06 9.88 -7.44
C ALA A 65 2.92 8.37 -7.20
N SER A 66 2.87 7.54 -8.25
CA SER A 66 2.73 6.08 -8.12
C SER A 66 3.84 5.40 -7.31
N PHE A 67 5.03 6.01 -7.20
CA PHE A 67 6.12 5.48 -6.38
C PHE A 67 5.94 5.73 -4.87
N ILE A 68 4.96 6.56 -4.46
CA ILE A 68 4.68 6.88 -3.06
C ILE A 68 3.77 5.80 -2.46
N ASN A 69 4.36 4.70 -1.97
CA ASN A 69 3.69 3.63 -1.23
C ASN A 69 2.32 3.23 -1.83
N PHE A 70 1.28 3.04 -1.01
CA PHE A 70 -0.08 2.76 -1.47
C PHE A 70 -0.85 4.03 -1.89
N ILE A 71 -0.47 5.20 -1.36
CA ILE A 71 -1.18 6.47 -1.60
C ILE A 71 -1.06 6.89 -3.06
N GLY A 72 0.10 6.65 -3.67
CA GLY A 72 0.39 6.98 -5.06
C GLY A 72 -0.54 6.30 -6.06
N PRO A 73 -0.48 4.96 -6.15
CA PRO A 73 -1.32 4.23 -7.09
C PRO A 73 -2.81 4.40 -6.80
N MET A 74 -3.23 4.41 -5.52
CA MET A 74 -4.64 4.67 -5.18
C MET A 74 -5.07 6.08 -5.59
N GLY A 75 -4.26 7.10 -5.32
CA GLY A 75 -4.52 8.48 -5.73
C GLY A 75 -4.66 8.63 -7.25
N TYR A 76 -3.86 7.89 -8.03
CA TYR A 76 -3.99 7.87 -9.49
C TYR A 76 -5.34 7.30 -9.96
N PHE A 77 -5.76 6.16 -9.40
CA PHE A 77 -7.03 5.55 -9.79
C PHE A 77 -8.25 6.37 -9.36
N VAL A 78 -8.17 7.09 -8.24
CA VAL A 78 -9.27 7.92 -7.72
C VAL A 78 -9.32 9.29 -8.41
N PHE A 79 -8.19 9.98 -8.55
CA PHE A 79 -8.14 11.39 -9.01
C PHE A 79 -7.46 11.57 -10.37
N GLY A 80 -6.49 10.71 -10.70
CA GLY A 80 -5.68 10.82 -11.93
C GLY A 80 -6.38 10.35 -13.20
N ARG A 81 -7.30 9.39 -13.09
CA ARG A 81 -8.11 8.93 -14.23
C ARG A 81 -9.27 9.88 -14.49
N LYS A 82 -9.30 10.51 -15.67
CA LYS A 82 -10.56 11.04 -16.20
C LYS A 82 -11.37 9.85 -16.69
N ARG A 83 -12.48 9.54 -16.03
CA ARG A 83 -13.54 8.77 -16.69
C ARG A 83 -14.04 9.66 -17.80
N SER A 84 -13.93 9.23 -19.06
CA SER A 84 -14.72 9.86 -20.11
C SER A 84 -16.16 9.83 -19.61
N ALA A 85 -16.69 11.00 -19.27
CA ALA A 85 -18.10 11.15 -19.04
C ALA A 85 -18.76 10.93 -20.40
N THR A 86 -19.07 9.67 -20.72
CA THR A 86 -20.14 9.44 -21.68
C THR A 86 -21.44 9.64 -20.90
N GLY A 87 -22.06 10.80 -21.11
CA GLY A 87 -23.43 11.09 -20.69
C GLY A 87 -23.62 12.48 -20.07
N LYS A 88 -23.63 13.55 -20.85
CA LYS A 88 -24.80 14.06 -21.59
C LYS A 88 -24.34 14.90 -22.77
#